data_AF-A0A836KX08-F1
#
_entry.id   AF-A0A836KX08-F1
#
_cell.length_a   1.000
_cell.length_b   1.000
_cell.length_c   1.000
_cell.angle_alpha   90.00
_cell.angle_beta   90.00
_cell.angle_gamma   90.00
#
_symmetry.space_group_name_H-M   'P 1'
#
loop_
_entity.id
_entity.type
_entity.pdbx_description
1 polymer ?
#
loop_
_entity_poly.entity_id
_entity_poly.type
_entity_poly.pdbx_seq_one_letter_code
_entity_poly.pdbx_strand_id
1 'polypeptide(L)'
;MQQSLIPGHNNNRHLAYDEIENNIGGLPVTDNRIQDLFESLDVDHTGVVSVENVKKFYMGLEHYGVELSDKEIDDTVRKHATTYDDSLTYDEFSCFVLSLAQW
;
A
#
# COMPACT_ATOMS: atom_id res chain seq x y z
N MET A 1 0.67 -23.01 10.72
CA MET A 1 0.01 -22.68 9.45
C MET A 1 -0.56 -21.28 9.62
N GLN A 2 0.14 -20.26 9.14
CA GLN A 2 -0.35 -18.87 9.21
C GLN A 2 -1.40 -18.69 8.11
N GLN A 3 -2.64 -18.38 8.51
CA GLN A 3 -3.69 -18.02 7.57
C GLN A 3 -3.47 -16.56 7.16
N SER A 4 -3.30 -16.32 5.87
CA SER A 4 -3.16 -14.98 5.29
C SER A 4 -4.40 -14.16 5.59
N LEU A 5 -4.18 -12.92 6.07
CA LEU A 5 -5.23 -12.00 6.55
C LEU A 5 -6.02 -11.33 5.43
N ILE A 6 -5.75 -11.67 4.17
CA ILE A 6 -6.37 -11.09 2.98
C ILE A 6 -7.44 -12.07 2.48
N PRO A 7 -8.73 -11.69 2.46
CA PRO A 7 -9.78 -12.51 1.86
C PRO A 7 -9.43 -12.83 0.40
N GLY A 8 -9.06 -14.09 0.14
CA GLY A 8 -8.62 -14.55 -1.19
C GLY A 8 -7.29 -15.31 -1.19
N HIS A 9 -6.45 -15.13 -0.17
CA HIS A 9 -5.21 -15.91 0.00
C HIS A 9 -5.49 -17.22 0.74
N ASN A 10 -5.91 -18.26 0.00
CA ASN A 10 -5.74 -19.64 0.45
C ASN A 10 -4.77 -20.36 -0.49
N ASN A 11 -3.93 -21.23 0.05
CA ASN A 11 -2.87 -21.97 -0.67
C ASN A 11 -3.41 -22.99 -1.71
N ASN A 12 -4.66 -22.85 -2.16
CA ASN A 12 -5.34 -23.76 -3.08
C ASN A 12 -6.11 -23.05 -4.20
N ARG A 13 -5.91 -21.75 -4.40
CA ARG A 13 -6.51 -21.02 -5.53
C ARG A 13 -5.45 -20.77 -6.60
N HIS A 14 -5.76 -21.16 -7.84
CA HIS A 14 -5.06 -20.65 -9.02
C HIS A 14 -5.41 -19.17 -9.16
N LEU A 15 -4.40 -18.29 -9.05
CA LEU A 15 -4.55 -16.88 -9.43
C LEU A 15 -4.75 -16.82 -10.94
N ALA A 16 -5.71 -16.03 -11.41
CA ALA A 16 -5.85 -15.73 -12.84
C ALA A 16 -4.64 -14.90 -13.32
N TYR A 17 -4.34 -14.93 -14.62
CA TYR A 17 -3.17 -14.26 -15.18
C TYR A 17 -3.12 -12.75 -14.85
N ASP A 18 -4.26 -12.06 -14.94
CA ASP A 18 -4.40 -10.65 -14.53
C ASP A 18 -4.18 -10.40 -13.02
N GLU A 19 -4.44 -11.41 -12.17
CA GLU A 19 -4.18 -11.37 -10.72
C GLU A 19 -2.70 -11.65 -10.40
N ILE A 20 -1.88 -12.03 -11.39
CA ILE A 20 -0.43 -12.20 -11.24
C ILE A 20 0.30 -10.97 -11.76
N GLU A 21 -0.17 -10.38 -12.87
CA GLU A 21 0.47 -9.19 -13.48
C GLU A 21 0.32 -7.92 -12.63
N ASN A 22 -0.71 -7.84 -11.78
CA ASN A 22 -0.94 -6.69 -10.88
C ASN A 22 -0.62 -6.99 -9.42
N ASN A 23 0.08 -8.09 -9.12
CA ASN A 23 0.30 -8.59 -7.78
C ASN A 23 1.73 -8.31 -7.33
N ILE A 24 1.86 -7.28 -6.52
CA ILE A 24 3.13 -6.86 -5.93
C ILE A 24 2.97 -6.95 -4.43
N GLY A 25 3.70 -7.85 -3.79
CA GLY A 25 3.59 -8.05 -2.34
C GLY A 25 2.32 -8.77 -1.87
N GLY A 26 1.50 -9.34 -2.76
CA GLY A 26 0.18 -9.88 -2.41
C GLY A 26 -0.99 -8.90 -2.59
N LEU A 27 -0.75 -7.71 -3.16
CA LEU A 27 -1.78 -6.68 -3.35
C LEU A 27 -2.13 -6.49 -4.84
N PRO A 28 -3.37 -6.78 -5.26
CA PRO A 28 -3.84 -6.44 -6.60
C PRO A 28 -4.06 -4.92 -6.71
N VAL A 29 -3.19 -4.23 -7.46
CA VAL A 29 -3.24 -2.76 -7.63
C VAL A 29 -4.26 -2.39 -8.71
N THR A 30 -5.52 -2.35 -8.31
CA THR A 30 -6.64 -1.82 -9.14
C THR A 30 -7.21 -0.56 -8.48
N ASP A 31 -7.81 0.34 -9.24
CA ASP A 31 -8.39 1.60 -8.70
C ASP A 31 -9.28 1.37 -7.48
N ASN A 32 -10.15 0.35 -7.56
CA ASN A 32 -11.06 -0.01 -6.46
C ASN A 32 -10.32 -0.46 -5.19
N ARG A 33 -9.14 -1.09 -5.32
CA ARG A 33 -8.33 -1.54 -4.19
C ARG A 33 -7.52 -0.42 -3.57
N ILE A 34 -7.00 0.50 -4.38
CA ILE A 34 -6.31 1.69 -3.88
C ILE A 34 -7.28 2.54 -3.06
N GLN A 35 -8.52 2.67 -3.52
CA GLN A 35 -9.58 3.35 -2.78
C GLN A 35 -9.90 2.66 -1.45
N ASP A 36 -10.13 1.34 -1.45
CA ASP A 36 -10.39 0.56 -0.23
C ASP A 36 -9.24 0.67 0.80
N LEU A 37 -8.00 0.66 0.33
CA LEU A 37 -6.81 0.86 1.16
C LEU A 37 -6.76 2.27 1.76
N PHE A 38 -7.05 3.29 0.96
CA PHE A 38 -7.08 4.67 1.43
C PHE A 38 -8.18 4.88 2.47
N GLU A 39 -9.39 4.39 2.22
CA GLU A 39 -10.51 4.46 3.15
C GLU A 39 -10.22 3.69 4.45
N SER A 40 -9.48 2.58 4.38
CA SER A 40 -9.04 1.85 5.58
C SER A 40 -8.02 2.63 6.42
N LEU A 41 -7.29 3.59 5.84
CA LEU A 41 -6.29 4.41 6.54
C LEU A 41 -6.86 5.76 7.00
N ASP A 42 -7.84 6.31 6.26
CA ASP A 42 -8.59 7.53 6.60
C ASP A 42 -9.86 7.22 7.40
N VAL A 43 -9.69 6.64 8.59
CA VAL A 43 -10.80 6.23 9.49
C VAL A 43 -11.70 7.41 9.87
N ASP A 44 -11.12 8.59 9.97
CA ASP A 44 -11.83 9.82 10.34
C ASP A 44 -12.53 10.50 9.14
N HIS A 45 -12.42 9.93 7.92
CA HIS A 45 -12.96 10.47 6.67
C HIS A 45 -12.59 11.95 6.45
N THR A 46 -11.34 12.28 6.75
CA THR A 46 -10.79 13.63 6.61
C THR A 46 -10.44 13.99 5.17
N GLY A 47 -10.37 12.98 4.29
CA GLY A 47 -9.94 13.12 2.90
C GLY A 47 -8.42 13.10 2.72
N VAL A 48 -7.67 12.86 3.79
CA VAL A 48 -6.21 12.77 3.80
C VAL A 48 -5.75 11.68 4.77
N VAL A 49 -4.60 11.07 4.50
CA VAL A 49 -3.97 10.08 5.39
C VAL A 49 -2.66 10.64 5.91
N SER A 50 -2.42 10.60 7.22
CA SER A 50 -1.17 11.08 7.79
C SER A 50 0.03 10.26 7.31
N VAL A 51 1.17 10.90 7.11
CA VAL A 51 2.43 10.24 6.73
C VAL A 51 2.76 9.07 7.67
N GLU A 52 2.52 9.24 8.98
CA GLU A 52 2.71 8.17 9.97
C GLU A 52 1.86 6.91 9.71
N ASN A 53 0.62 7.07 9.24
CA ASN A 53 -0.25 5.95 8.92
C ASN A 53 0.20 5.25 7.64
N VAL A 54 0.63 6.02 6.63
CA VAL A 54 1.18 5.47 5.39
C VAL A 54 2.49 4.72 5.64
N LYS A 55 3.36 5.22 6.51
CA LYS A 55 4.58 4.50 6.93
C LYS A 55 4.27 3.16 7.58
N LYS A 56 3.33 3.13 8.53
CA LYS A 56 2.92 1.89 9.20
C LYS A 56 2.31 0.90 8.21
N PHE A 57 1.51 1.39 7.27
CA PHE A 57 0.98 0.59 6.18
C PHE A 57 2.12 0.00 5.35
N TYR A 58 3.06 0.83 4.90
CA TYR A 58 4.19 0.41 4.09
C TYR A 58 5.06 -0.64 4.80
N MET A 59 5.40 -0.42 6.07
CA MET A 59 6.12 -1.40 6.91
C MET A 59 5.37 -2.73 7.10
N GLY A 60 4.04 -2.71 7.00
CA GLY A 60 3.19 -3.89 7.09
C GLY A 60 3.11 -4.70 5.79
N LEU A 61 3.64 -4.17 4.69
CA LEU A 61 3.68 -4.86 3.41
C LEU A 61 4.74 -5.96 3.40
N GLU A 62 4.52 -6.98 2.56
CA GLU A 62 5.49 -8.04 2.37
C GLU A 62 6.66 -7.52 1.52
N HIS A 63 7.81 -7.28 2.18
CA HIS A 63 9.02 -6.77 1.52
C HIS A 63 9.95 -7.87 0.98
N TYR A 64 9.50 -9.14 0.90
CA TYR A 64 10.28 -10.28 0.37
C TYR A 64 11.72 -10.40 0.88
N GLY A 65 11.95 -10.07 2.16
CA GLY A 65 13.27 -10.14 2.81
C GLY A 65 14.13 -8.89 2.66
N VAL A 66 13.60 -7.80 2.10
CA VAL A 66 14.25 -6.48 2.12
C VAL A 66 13.98 -5.81 3.47
N GLU A 67 15.06 -5.54 4.21
CA GLU A 67 15.00 -4.75 5.44
C GLU A 67 15.06 -3.27 5.09
N LEU A 68 13.90 -2.60 5.11
CA LEU A 68 13.82 -1.16 4.90
C LEU A 68 14.07 -0.43 6.23
N SER A 69 14.94 0.56 6.23
CA SER A 69 15.14 1.42 7.41
C SER A 69 13.99 2.41 7.55
N ASP A 70 13.60 2.77 8.78
CA ASP A 70 12.62 3.84 9.06
C ASP A 70 12.89 5.13 8.26
N LYS A 71 14.18 5.45 8.05
CA LYS A 71 14.58 6.63 7.27
C LYS A 71 14.27 6.49 5.78
N GLU A 72 14.45 5.31 5.21
CA GLU A 72 14.15 5.06 3.79
C GLU A 72 12.65 5.07 3.55
N ILE A 73 11.90 4.52 4.49
CA ILE A 73 10.43 4.55 4.49
C ILE A 73 9.93 5.99 4.59
N ASP A 74 10.49 6.78 5.51
CA ASP A 74 10.17 8.21 5.64
C ASP A 74 10.46 8.99 4.36
N ASP A 75 11.65 8.83 3.78
CA ASP A 75 12.04 9.51 2.54
C ASP A 75 11.11 9.13 1.38
N THR A 76 10.80 7.83 1.26
CA THR A 76 9.92 7.32 0.21
C THR A 76 8.51 7.90 0.34
N VAL A 77 7.92 7.87 1.54
CA VAL A 77 6.56 8.39 1.75
C VAL A 77 6.53 9.91 1.59
N ARG A 78 7.51 10.64 2.13
CA ARG A 78 7.60 12.10 2.03
C ARG A 78 7.81 12.59 0.61
N LYS A 79 8.46 11.82 -0.24
CA LYS A 79 8.60 12.15 -1.67
C LYS A 79 7.24 12.28 -2.38
N HIS A 80 6.21 11.59 -1.88
CA HIS A 80 4.86 11.65 -2.43
C HIS A 80 3.93 12.65 -1.69
N ALA A 81 4.32 13.13 -0.51
CA ALA A 81 3.57 14.12 0.27
C ALA A 81 3.88 15.55 -0.22
N THR A 82 3.33 15.94 -1.37
CA THR A 82 3.63 17.23 -2.03
C THR A 82 2.69 18.38 -1.65
N THR A 83 1.47 18.05 -1.25
CA THR A 83 0.40 18.99 -0.93
C THR A 83 0.44 19.40 0.54
N TYR A 84 0.69 18.42 1.42
CA TYR A 84 0.82 18.60 2.85
C TYR A 84 2.05 17.84 3.34
N ASP A 85 2.96 18.50 4.05
CA ASP A 85 4.22 17.85 4.49
C ASP A 85 4.02 16.62 5.40
N ASP A 86 2.89 16.57 6.12
CA ASP A 86 2.58 15.53 7.11
C ASP A 86 1.38 14.65 6.73
N SER A 87 0.81 14.83 5.53
CA SER A 87 -0.31 13.99 5.05
C SER A 87 -0.33 13.83 3.53
N LEU A 88 -0.93 12.73 3.08
CA LEU A 88 -1.12 12.43 1.67
C LEU A 88 -2.61 12.53 1.35
N THR A 89 -2.92 13.23 0.27
CA THR A 89 -4.24 13.19 -0.37
C THR A 89 -4.43 11.84 -1.08
N TYR A 90 -5.67 11.54 -1.49
CA TYR A 90 -5.96 10.32 -2.26
C TYR A 90 -5.11 10.18 -3.52
N ASP A 91 -4.89 11.27 -4.26
CA ASP A 91 -4.09 11.27 -5.49
C ASP A 91 -2.62 10.93 -5.20
N GLU A 92 -2.06 11.54 -4.16
CA GLU A 92 -0.68 11.31 -3.72
C GLU A 92 -0.47 9.90 -3.20
N PHE A 93 -1.42 9.39 -2.40
CA PHE A 93 -1.42 8.02 -1.94
C PHE A 93 -1.53 7.03 -3.11
N SER A 94 -2.39 7.31 -4.08
CA SER A 94 -2.54 6.48 -5.27
C SER A 94 -1.24 6.44 -6.07
N CYS A 95 -0.58 7.59 -6.25
CA CYS A 95 0.72 7.69 -6.91
C CYS A 95 1.81 6.93 -6.14
N PHE A 96 1.80 6.97 -4.81
CA PHE A 96 2.68 6.17 -3.96
C PHE A 96 2.43 4.67 -4.15
N VAL A 97 1.18 4.20 -4.07
CA VAL A 97 0.86 2.77 -4.24
C VAL A 97 1.21 2.30 -5.66
N LEU A 98 0.97 3.11 -6.68
CA LEU A 98 1.35 2.81 -8.06
C LEU A 98 2.86 2.84 -8.28
N SER A 99 3.62 3.68 -7.58
CA SER A 99 5.08 3.72 -7.69
C SER A 99 5.72 2.46 -7.10
N LEU A 100 5.14 1.93 -6.02
CA LEU A 100 5.47 0.59 -5.50
C LEU A 100 5.10 -0.50 -6.49
N ALA A 101 4.05 -0.28 -7.30
CA ALA A 101 3.56 -1.23 -8.27
C ALA A 101 4.37 -1.30 -9.59
N GLN A 102 5.38 -0.46 -9.78
CA GLN A 102 6.15 -0.37 -11.04
C GLN A 102 7.47 -1.16 -11.03
N TRP A 103 7.75 -1.94 -9.99
CA TRP A 103 9.03 -2.65 -9.79
C TRP A 103 8.94 -4.16 -9.99
#